data_AF-A0A9P7S2J6-F1
#
_entry.id   AF-A0A9P7S2J6-F1
#
_cell.length_a   1.000
_cell.length_b   1.000
_cell.length_c   1.000
_cell.angle_alpha   90.00
_cell.angle_beta   90.00
_cell.angle_gamma   90.00
#
_symmetry.space_group_name_H-M   'P 1'
#
loop_
_entity.id
_entity.type
_entity.pdbx_description
1 polymer ?
#
loop_
_entity_poly.entity_id
_entity_poly.type
_entity_poly.pdbx_seq_one_letter_code
_entity_poly.pdbx_strand_id
1 'polypeptide(L)'
;MVLGYALAVGTKNPHARYAACFLSITGGSNAGPMVLAWGTGNAAPDTVKAVTTAIIPGIGALGSVIAVWTYLPMDAPDYHKGNSLNLATSSFSCVLVIIGVLYIQLENAKRARGERNYRLEGRTHKELEELGYLHPQFKYQA
;
A
#
# COMPACT_ATOMS: atom_id res chain seq x y z
N MET A 1 -1.63 11.97 4.90
CA MET A 1 -1.07 11.51 6.21
C MET A 1 0.33 12.04 6.45
N VAL A 2 1.32 11.82 5.56
CA VAL A 2 2.72 12.27 5.77
C VAL A 2 2.83 13.76 6.13
N LEU A 3 2.22 14.65 5.33
CA LEU A 3 2.24 16.10 5.61
C LEU A 3 1.55 16.47 6.93
N GLY A 4 0.45 15.79 7.27
CA GLY A 4 -0.27 16.01 8.53
C GLY A 4 0.59 15.63 9.74
N TYR A 5 1.21 14.46 9.74
CA TYR A 5 2.09 14.06 10.84
C TYR A 5 3.40 14.84 10.88
N ALA A 6 3.96 15.26 9.73
CA ALA A 6 5.14 16.12 9.69
C ALA A 6 4.86 17.49 10.34
N LEU A 7 3.70 18.08 10.04
CA LEU A 7 3.26 19.32 10.70
C LEU A 7 3.04 19.11 12.20
N ALA A 8 2.38 18.02 12.59
CA ALA A 8 2.11 17.72 14.00
C ALA A 8 3.39 17.51 14.84
N VAL A 9 4.46 16.99 14.24
CA VAL A 9 5.77 16.80 14.90
C VAL A 9 6.60 18.10 14.89
N GLY A 10 6.54 18.87 13.81
CA GLY A 10 7.38 20.06 13.61
C GLY A 10 6.88 21.34 14.26
N THR A 11 5.59 21.42 14.66
CA THR A 11 5.00 22.65 15.21
C THR A 11 4.39 22.44 16.59
N LYS A 12 4.52 23.46 17.44
CA LYS A 12 3.80 23.58 18.72
C LYS A 12 2.60 24.52 18.63
N ASN A 13 2.37 25.16 17.48
CA ASN A 13 1.26 26.09 17.30
C ASN A 13 -0.09 25.34 17.25
N PRO A 14 -1.06 25.65 18.12
CA PRO A 14 -2.36 24.98 18.17
C PRO A 14 -3.14 25.03 16.85
N HIS A 15 -3.12 26.17 16.14
CA HIS A 15 -3.81 26.32 14.86
C HIS A 15 -3.21 25.42 13.77
N ALA A 16 -1.89 25.32 13.74
CA ALA A 16 -1.19 24.45 12.81
C ALA A 16 -1.42 22.95 13.12
N ARG A 17 -1.50 22.57 14.40
CA ARG A 17 -1.86 21.19 14.82
C ARG A 17 -3.31 20.85 14.49
N TYR A 18 -4.23 21.82 14.58
CA TYR A 18 -5.61 21.62 14.16
C TYR A 18 -5.68 21.32 12.65
N ALA A 19 -5.02 22.13 11.81
CA ALA A 19 -4.92 21.87 10.38
C ALA A 19 -4.26 20.51 10.07
N ALA A 20 -3.23 20.14 10.85
CA ALA A 20 -2.55 18.85 10.73
C ALA A 20 -3.51 17.66 10.93
N CYS A 21 -4.45 17.75 11.89
CA CYS A 21 -5.46 16.71 12.11
C CYS A 21 -6.36 16.50 10.87
N PHE A 22 -6.82 17.57 10.23
CA PHE A 22 -7.63 17.44 9.00
C PHE A 22 -6.86 16.74 7.89
N LEU A 23 -5.62 17.14 7.64
CA LEU A 23 -4.75 16.54 6.62
C LEU A 23 -4.41 15.07 6.91
N SER A 24 -4.33 14.70 8.19
CA SER A 24 -4.14 13.31 8.60
C SER A 24 -5.39 12.48 8.36
N ILE A 25 -6.56 12.97 8.77
CA ILE A 25 -7.85 12.25 8.62
C ILE A 25 -8.21 12.06 7.15
N THR A 26 -8.14 13.13 6.34
CA THR A 26 -8.47 13.07 4.91
C THR A 26 -7.54 12.12 4.15
N GLY A 27 -6.25 12.08 4.51
CA GLY A 27 -5.32 11.13 3.93
C GLY A 27 -5.61 9.68 4.35
N GLY A 28 -5.95 9.46 5.62
CA GLY A 28 -6.16 8.12 6.17
C GLY A 28 -7.44 7.44 5.69
N SER A 29 -8.54 8.19 5.60
CA SER A 29 -9.84 7.65 5.19
C SER A 29 -9.84 7.10 3.76
N ASN A 30 -9.06 7.71 2.87
CA ASN A 30 -9.00 7.34 1.45
C ASN A 30 -7.97 6.23 1.16
N ALA A 31 -6.92 6.11 1.98
CA ALA A 31 -5.82 5.19 1.70
C ALA A 31 -6.24 3.71 1.73
N GLY A 32 -7.06 3.32 2.71
CA GLY A 32 -7.53 1.94 2.87
C GLY A 32 -8.25 1.37 1.65
N PRO A 33 -9.38 1.96 1.20
CA PRO A 33 -10.12 1.44 0.04
C PRO A 33 -9.31 1.52 -1.25
N MET A 34 -8.46 2.53 -1.41
CA MET A 34 -7.61 2.68 -2.60
C MET A 34 -6.59 1.53 -2.74
N VAL A 35 -5.90 1.18 -1.65
CA VAL A 35 -4.93 0.06 -1.65
C VAL A 35 -5.63 -1.27 -1.89
N LEU A 36 -6.82 -1.47 -1.32
CA LEU A 36 -7.62 -2.67 -1.55
C LEU A 36 -8.05 -2.79 -3.03
N ALA A 37 -8.56 -1.71 -3.63
CA ALA A 37 -8.95 -1.71 -5.03
C ALA A 37 -7.76 -1.98 -5.96
N TRP A 38 -6.62 -1.35 -5.70
CA TRP A 38 -5.40 -1.55 -6.48
C TRP A 38 -4.84 -2.98 -6.33
N GLY A 39 -4.80 -3.51 -5.11
CA GLY A 39 -4.31 -4.87 -4.84
C GLY A 39 -5.17 -5.94 -5.50
N THR A 40 -6.50 -5.78 -5.46
CA THR A 40 -7.45 -6.74 -6.05
C THR A 40 -7.50 -6.66 -7.58
N GLY A 41 -7.34 -5.47 -8.16
CA GLY A 41 -7.22 -5.29 -9.61
C GLY A 41 -5.95 -5.93 -10.19
N ASN A 42 -4.87 -6.00 -9.39
CA ASN A 42 -3.60 -6.63 -9.79
C ASN A 42 -3.48 -8.11 -9.42
N ALA A 43 -4.47 -8.68 -8.74
CA ALA A 43 -4.49 -10.08 -8.32
C ALA A 43 -5.32 -10.94 -9.29
N ALA A 44 -4.64 -11.87 -9.95
CA ALA A 44 -5.24 -12.95 -10.74
C ALA A 44 -4.45 -14.24 -10.48
N PRO A 45 -5.02 -15.45 -10.50
CA PRO A 45 -6.43 -15.84 -10.67
C PRO A 45 -7.31 -15.54 -9.43
N ASP A 46 -8.61 -15.83 -9.48
CA ASP A 46 -9.58 -15.43 -8.45
C ASP A 46 -9.27 -15.94 -7.03
N THR A 47 -8.59 -17.09 -6.91
CA THR A 47 -8.08 -17.58 -5.62
C THR A 47 -7.08 -16.60 -5.00
N VAL A 48 -6.15 -16.06 -5.79
CA VAL A 48 -5.18 -15.06 -5.32
C VAL A 48 -5.90 -13.77 -4.96
N LYS A 49 -6.88 -13.35 -5.77
CA LYS A 49 -7.70 -12.17 -5.50
C LYS A 49 -8.45 -12.28 -4.16
N ALA A 50 -9.05 -13.43 -3.87
CA ALA A 50 -9.73 -13.71 -2.60
C ALA A 50 -8.77 -13.70 -1.40
N VAL A 51 -7.54 -14.18 -1.58
CA VAL A 51 -6.51 -14.08 -0.54
C VAL A 51 -6.08 -12.63 -0.34
N THR A 52 -5.88 -11.87 -1.42
CA THR A 52 -5.51 -10.45 -1.37
C THR A 52 -6.57 -9.59 -0.68
N THR A 53 -7.86 -9.81 -0.95
CA THR A 53 -8.96 -9.10 -0.27
C THR A 53 -8.98 -9.34 1.24
N ALA A 54 -8.53 -10.51 1.69
CA ALA A 54 -8.49 -10.87 3.11
C ALA A 54 -7.21 -10.37 3.82
N ILE A 55 -6.05 -10.50 3.16
CA ILE A 55 -4.76 -10.12 3.75
C ILE A 55 -4.64 -8.61 3.96
N ILE A 56 -5.12 -7.79 3.01
CA ILE A 56 -4.97 -6.32 3.09
C ILE A 56 -5.61 -5.76 4.37
N PRO A 57 -6.90 -6.03 4.68
CA PRO A 57 -7.50 -5.64 5.96
C PRO A 57 -6.84 -6.29 7.18
N GLY A 58 -6.39 -7.56 7.05
CA GLY A 58 -5.73 -8.29 8.12
C GLY A 58 -4.44 -7.60 8.60
N ILE A 59 -3.61 -7.13 7.68
CA ILE A 59 -2.42 -6.32 8.01
C ILE A 59 -2.83 -4.98 8.65
N GLY A 60 -3.92 -4.37 8.16
CA GLY A 60 -4.49 -3.16 8.75
C GLY A 60 -4.85 -3.34 10.23
N ALA A 61 -5.45 -4.48 10.59
CA ALA A 61 -5.79 -4.80 11.97
C ALA A 61 -4.55 -4.90 12.88
N LEU A 62 -3.44 -5.47 12.39
CA LEU A 62 -2.17 -5.50 13.13
C LEU A 62 -1.64 -4.08 13.40
N GLY A 63 -1.75 -3.19 12.40
CA GLY A 63 -1.41 -1.77 12.57
C GLY A 63 -2.22 -1.10 13.68
N SER A 64 -3.52 -1.38 13.78
CA SER A 64 -4.37 -0.88 14.85
C SER A 64 -3.93 -1.36 16.23
N VAL A 65 -3.49 -2.61 16.37
CA VAL A 65 -2.96 -3.14 17.65
C VAL A 65 -1.68 -2.40 18.05
N ILE A 66 -0.75 -2.20 17.13
CA ILE A 66 0.51 -1.47 17.38
C ILE A 66 0.23 -0.03 17.81
N ALA A 67 -0.77 0.62 17.19
CA ALA A 67 -1.14 2.00 17.52
C ALA A 67 -1.57 2.16 18.99
N VAL A 68 -2.35 1.21 19.52
CA VAL A 68 -2.79 1.23 20.93
C VAL A 68 -1.61 1.22 21.90
N TRP A 69 -0.52 0.55 21.55
CA TRP A 69 0.65 0.39 22.42
C TRP A 69 1.66 1.54 22.27
N THR A 70 1.51 2.38 21.24
CA THR A 70 2.44 3.48 20.96
C THR A 70 1.98 4.79 21.59
N TYR A 71 0.68 4.99 21.80
CA TYR A 71 0.14 6.21 22.42
C TYR A 71 0.02 6.05 23.94
N LEU A 72 1.16 6.12 24.64
CA LEU A 72 1.19 5.99 26.10
C LEU A 72 0.86 7.32 26.81
N PRO A 73 0.10 7.33 27.93
CA PRO A 73 -0.20 8.56 28.68
C PRO A 73 1.05 9.33 29.15
N MET A 74 2.17 8.62 29.31
CA MET A 74 3.46 9.18 29.72
C MET A 74 4.08 10.11 28.67
N ASP A 75 3.69 9.98 27.40
CA ASP A 75 4.19 10.83 26.30
C ASP A 75 3.30 12.06 26.05
N ALA A 76 2.31 12.32 26.92
CA ALA A 76 1.52 13.54 26.89
C ALA A 76 2.39 14.78 27.18
N PRO A 77 2.03 15.98 26.67
CA PRO A 77 0.86 16.30 25.84
C PRO A 77 1.10 16.19 24.32
N ASP A 78 2.35 16.02 23.89
CA ASP A 78 2.71 16.12 22.47
C ASP A 78 2.74 14.78 21.73
N TYR A 79 2.81 13.66 22.46
CA TYR A 79 2.83 12.30 21.92
C TYR A 79 3.84 12.12 20.78
N HIS A 80 5.03 12.71 20.92
CA HIS A 80 6.06 12.76 19.88
C HIS A 80 6.44 11.37 19.35
N LYS A 81 6.47 10.34 20.21
CA LYS A 81 6.79 8.96 19.80
C LYS A 81 5.70 8.39 18.88
N GLY A 82 4.44 8.51 19.25
CA GLY A 82 3.31 8.06 18.43
C GLY A 82 3.19 8.80 17.10
N ASN A 83 3.35 10.13 17.12
CA ASN A 83 3.28 10.95 15.91
C ASN A 83 4.48 10.70 14.97
N SER A 84 5.68 10.49 15.53
CA SER A 84 6.86 10.14 14.75
C SER A 84 6.77 8.73 14.15
N LEU A 85 6.21 7.76 14.89
CA LEU A 85 5.96 6.41 14.36
C LEU A 85 4.99 6.47 13.19
N ASN A 86 3.88 7.20 13.34
CA ASN A 86 2.92 7.37 12.26
C ASN A 86 3.51 8.09 11.04
N LEU A 87 4.38 9.07 11.25
CA LEU A 87 5.11 9.73 10.17
C LEU A 87 6.04 8.74 9.45
N ALA A 88 6.82 7.95 10.20
CA ALA A 88 7.75 6.97 9.64
C ALA A 88 7.01 5.89 8.84
N THR A 89 5.96 5.29 9.43
CA THR A 89 5.15 4.27 8.77
C THR A 89 4.45 4.81 7.53
N SER A 90 3.84 6.00 7.61
CA SER A 90 3.18 6.62 6.44
C SER A 90 4.17 6.92 5.31
N SER A 91 5.37 7.42 5.65
CA SER A 91 6.42 7.72 4.67
C SER A 91 6.97 6.45 4.02
N PHE A 92 7.19 5.40 4.83
CA PHE A 92 7.61 4.10 4.35
C PHE A 92 6.56 3.48 3.41
N SER A 93 5.27 3.55 3.76
CA SER A 93 4.20 3.12 2.87
C SER A 93 4.18 3.89 1.55
N CYS A 94 4.39 5.20 1.55
CA CYS A 94 4.51 5.99 0.32
C CYS A 94 5.67 5.50 -0.56
N VAL A 95 6.84 5.23 0.03
CA VAL A 95 8.00 4.71 -0.71
C VAL A 95 7.70 3.33 -1.31
N LEU A 96 7.07 2.43 -0.55
CA LEU A 96 6.69 1.10 -1.04
C LEU A 96 5.71 1.19 -2.22
N VAL A 97 4.73 2.10 -2.17
CA VAL A 97 3.79 2.32 -3.28
C VAL A 97 4.54 2.80 -4.53
N ILE A 98 5.46 3.76 -4.39
CA ILE A 98 6.25 4.25 -5.53
C ILE A 98 7.07 3.13 -6.15
N ILE A 99 7.77 2.34 -5.32
CA ILE A 99 8.55 1.18 -5.79
C ILE A 99 7.64 0.17 -6.48
N GLY A 100 6.47 -0.12 -5.92
CA GLY A 100 5.48 -1.04 -6.50
C GLY A 100 4.97 -0.59 -7.86
N VAL A 101 4.63 0.70 -8.01
CA VAL A 101 4.20 1.28 -9.29
C VAL A 101 5.33 1.21 -10.32
N LEU A 102 6.56 1.59 -9.94
CA LEU A 102 7.72 1.48 -10.83
C LEU A 102 7.97 0.04 -11.26
N TYR A 103 7.88 -0.92 -10.34
CA TYR A 103 8.03 -2.34 -10.64
C TYR A 103 6.96 -2.82 -11.63
N ILE A 104 5.70 -2.45 -11.40
CA ILE A 104 4.58 -2.78 -12.30
C ILE A 104 4.81 -2.20 -13.70
N GLN A 105 5.23 -0.94 -13.80
CA GLN A 105 5.52 -0.30 -15.08
C GLN A 105 6.69 -0.98 -15.81
N LEU A 106 7.75 -1.33 -15.09
CA LEU A 106 8.90 -2.04 -15.64
C LEU A 106 8.53 -3.45 -16.11
N GLU A 107 7.76 -4.21 -15.33
CA GLU A 107 7.31 -5.55 -15.71
C GLU A 107 6.33 -5.49 -16.90
N ASN A 108 5.42 -4.52 -16.93
CA ASN A 108 4.55 -4.28 -18.09
C ASN A 108 5.36 -3.92 -19.35
N ALA A 109 6.42 -3.11 -19.23
CA ALA A 109 7.30 -2.78 -20.34
C ALA A 109 8.11 -3.99 -20.84
N LYS A 110 8.62 -4.83 -19.93
CA LYS A 110 9.29 -6.10 -20.28
C LYS A 110 8.36 -7.06 -21.01
N ARG A 111 7.11 -7.19 -20.54
CA ARG A 111 6.07 -7.99 -21.20
C ARG A 111 5.73 -7.45 -22.59
N ALA A 112 5.61 -6.13 -22.74
CA ALA A 112 5.36 -5.49 -24.04
C ALA A 112 6.49 -5.70 -25.06
N ARG A 113 7.75 -5.82 -24.60
CA ARG A 113 8.91 -6.16 -25.46
C ARG A 113 9.01 -7.64 -25.82
N GLY A 114 8.07 -8.48 -25.36
CA GLY A 114 8.08 -9.92 -25.63
C GLY A 114 9.14 -10.71 -24.85
N GLU A 115 9.86 -10.08 -23.91
CA GLU A 115 10.90 -10.73 -23.08
C GLU A 115 10.33 -11.83 -22.17
N ARG A 116 9.00 -11.93 -22.05
CA ARG A 116 8.29 -12.96 -21.28
C ARG A 116 7.59 -14.02 -22.16
N ASN A 117 7.73 -13.96 -23.48
CA ASN A 117 7.09 -14.89 -24.41
C ASN A 117 7.63 -16.32 -24.30
N TYR A 118 8.84 -16.50 -23.75
CA TYR A 118 9.40 -17.82 -23.40
C TYR A 118 8.48 -18.63 -22.48
N ARG A 119 7.55 -17.98 -21.75
CA ARG A 119 6.58 -18.66 -20.87
C ARG A 119 5.47 -19.39 -21.64
N LEU A 120 5.35 -19.14 -22.95
CA LEU A 120 4.35 -19.76 -23.83
C LEU A 120 4.91 -21.01 -24.54
N GLU A 121 6.23 -21.14 -24.64
CA GLU A 121 6.87 -22.22 -25.39
C GLU A 121 6.74 -23.56 -24.64
N GLY A 122 6.20 -24.58 -25.31
CA GLY A 122 6.10 -25.94 -24.79
C GLY A 122 4.97 -26.21 -23.79
N ARG A 123 4.06 -25.26 -23.55
CA ARG A 123 2.92 -25.40 -22.62
C ARG A 123 1.65 -25.87 -23.32
N THR A 124 0.93 -26.79 -22.69
CA THR A 124 -0.36 -27.30 -23.16
C THR A 124 -1.47 -26.24 -22.96
N HIS A 125 -2.59 -26.31 -23.70
CA HIS A 125 -3.68 -25.32 -23.59
C HIS A 125 -4.22 -25.14 -22.16
N LYS A 126 -4.30 -26.21 -21.37
CA LYS A 126 -4.66 -26.16 -19.94
C LYS A 126 -3.62 -25.44 -19.07
N GLU A 127 -2.33 -25.65 -19.32
CA GLU A 127 -1.27 -24.98 -18.55
C GLU A 127 -1.17 -23.49 -18.89
N LEU A 128 -1.58 -23.10 -20.11
CA LEU A 128 -1.71 -21.70 -20.54
C LEU A 128 -2.84 -20.97 -19.79
N GLU A 129 -3.95 -21.65 -19.52
CA GLU A 129 -5.06 -21.10 -18.71
C GLU A 129 -4.69 -20.99 -17.22
N GLU A 130 -3.88 -21.92 -16.69
CA GLU A 130 -3.41 -21.90 -15.30
C GLU A 130 -2.34 -20.84 -15.00
N LEU A 131 -1.68 -20.27 -16.02
CA LEU A 131 -0.64 -19.26 -15.86
C LEU A 131 -1.14 -17.96 -15.20
N GLY A 132 -2.44 -17.64 -15.25
CA GLY A 132 -3.05 -16.52 -14.52
C GLY A 132 -2.29 -15.19 -14.69
N TYR A 133 -1.80 -14.60 -13.58
CA TYR A 133 -1.02 -13.35 -13.58
C TYR A 133 0.36 -13.44 -14.28
N LEU A 134 0.88 -14.66 -14.49
CA LEU A 134 2.14 -14.91 -15.19
C LEU A 134 1.99 -14.91 -16.71
N HIS A 135 0.74 -14.92 -17.21
CA HIS A 135 0.45 -14.90 -18.63
C HIS A 135 1.04 -13.63 -19.28
N PRO A 136 1.79 -13.72 -20.40
CA PRO A 136 2.47 -12.56 -20.99
C PRO A 136 1.54 -11.44 -21.44
N GLN A 137 0.27 -11.75 -21.74
CA GLN A 137 -0.75 -10.76 -22.10
C GLN A 137 -1.42 -10.10 -20.88
N PHE A 138 -1.21 -10.61 -19.66
CA PHE A 138 -1.73 -9.98 -18.45
C PHE A 138 -0.99 -8.66 -18.19
N LYS A 139 -1.75 -7.56 -18.16
CA LYS A 139 -1.26 -6.21 -17.84
C LYS A 139 -1.68 -5.83 -16.42
N TYR A 140 -0.71 -5.52 -15.59
CA TYR A 140 -0.96 -4.94 -14.28
C TYR A 140 -1.51 -3.53 -14.43
N GLN A 141 -2.47 -3.16 -13.57
CA GLN A 141 -2.99 -1.80 -13.49
C GLN A 141 -2.06 -0.96 -12.61
N ALA A 142 -1.42 0.03 -13.24
CA ALA A 142 -0.53 0.99 -12.57
C ALA A 142 -1.35 2.06 -11.84
#